data_AF-N9F5K9-F1
#
_entry.id   AF-N9F5K9-F1
#
_cell.length_a   1.000
_cell.length_b   1.000
_cell.length_c   1.000
_cell.angle_alpha   90.00
_cell.angle_beta   90.00
_cell.angle_gamma   90.00
#
_symmetry.space_group_name_H-M   'P 1'
#
loop_
_entity.id
_entity.type
_entity.pdbx_description
1 polymer ?
#
loop_
_entity_poly.entity_id
_entity_poly.type
_entity_poly.pdbx_seq_one_letter_code
_entity_poly.pdbx_strand_id
1 'polypeptide(L)' 'MNIRKAEQRDVNECVPLIYSAAVPLFDHIYKYKHISAEDFIRKEFLSERGYTSYKLHWVVEHKNKVIASCLLWKE' A
#
# COMPACT_ATOMS: atom_id res chain seq x y z
N MET A 1 -14.02 13.93 -5.36
CA MET A 1 -13.07 13.09 -4.61
C MET A 1 -13.89 12.18 -3.72
N ASN A 2 -13.53 10.90 -3.63
CA ASN A 2 -14.24 9.91 -2.81
C ASN A 2 -13.24 9.24 -1.87
N ILE A 3 -13.63 9.00 -0.62
CA ILE A 3 -12.82 8.27 0.37
C ILE A 3 -13.51 6.94 0.60
N ARG A 4 -12.82 5.83 0.31
CA ARG A 4 -13.36 4.47 0.48
C ARG A 4 -12.29 3.54 1.02
N LYS A 5 -12.72 2.37 1.50
CA LYS A 5 -11.77 1.29 1.80
C LYS A 5 -11.03 0.89 0.52
N ALA A 6 -9.76 0.55 0.67
CA ALA A 6 -8.97 -0.02 -0.40
C ALA A 6 -9.51 -1.42 -0.75
N GLU A 7 -9.36 -1.80 -2.00
CA GLU A 7 -9.69 -3.10 -2.52
C GLU A 7 -8.47 -3.72 -3.22
N GLN A 8 -8.51 -5.03 -3.47
CA GLN A 8 -7.42 -5.73 -4.17
C GLN A 8 -7.08 -5.08 -5.52
N ARG A 9 -8.10 -4.56 -6.24
CA ARG A 9 -7.91 -3.89 -7.54
C ARG A 9 -7.05 -2.64 -7.49
N ASP A 10 -6.90 -2.01 -6.32
CA ASP A 10 -6.14 -0.77 -6.16
C ASP A 10 -4.63 -1.03 -6.07
N VAL A 11 -4.17 -2.29 -6.09
CA VAL A 11 -2.77 -2.69 -5.84
C VAL A 11 -1.76 -1.90 -6.68
N ASN A 12 -2.04 -1.67 -7.97
CA ASN A 12 -1.11 -0.99 -8.86
C ASN A 12 -0.95 0.49 -8.54
N GLU A 13 -1.98 1.12 -7.97
CA GLU A 13 -1.97 2.53 -7.61
C GLU A 13 -1.50 2.72 -6.16
N CYS A 14 -1.85 1.79 -5.26
CA CYS A 14 -1.48 1.84 -3.85
C CYS A 14 -0.02 1.50 -3.57
N VAL A 15 0.57 0.49 -4.25
CA VAL A 15 1.94 0.05 -3.95
C VAL A 15 2.97 1.18 -4.07
N PRO A 16 2.98 1.99 -5.16
CA PRO A 16 3.92 3.11 -5.26
C PRO A 16 3.66 4.19 -4.21
N LEU A 17 2.39 4.47 -3.88
CA LEU A 17 2.02 5.45 -2.86
C LEU A 17 2.52 5.03 -1.47
N ILE A 18 2.31 3.76 -1.10
CA ILE A 18 2.77 3.19 0.17
C ILE A 18 4.30 3.24 0.23
N TYR A 19 5.00 2.75 -0.81
CA TYR A 19 6.46 2.78 -0.86
C TYR A 19 7.01 4.21 -0.74
N SER A 20 6.42 5.17 -1.44
CA SER A 20 6.85 6.57 -1.42
C SER A 20 6.74 7.24 -0.04
N ALA A 21 5.89 6.72 0.86
CA ALA A 21 5.72 7.28 2.20
C ALA A 21 6.97 7.12 3.08
N ALA A 22 7.81 6.11 2.82
CA ALA A 22 9.00 5.82 3.64
C ALA A 22 10.07 5.02 2.89
N VAL A 23 10.49 5.49 1.71
CA VAL A 23 11.46 4.78 0.85
C VAL A 23 12.70 4.27 1.61
N PRO A 24 13.43 5.08 2.41
CA PRO A 24 14.62 4.59 3.10
C PRO A 24 14.34 3.49 4.12
N LEU A 25 13.16 3.51 4.75
CA LEU A 25 12.72 2.49 5.70
C LEU A 25 12.46 1.17 4.98
N PHE A 26 11.68 1.21 3.89
CA PHE A 26 11.36 0.01 3.12
C PHE A 26 12.62 -0.60 2.50
N ASP A 27 13.49 0.23 1.91
CA ASP A 27 14.77 -0.23 1.37
C ASP A 27 15.63 -0.87 2.45
N HIS A 28 15.66 -0.30 3.66
CA HIS A 28 16.40 -0.88 4.78
C HIS A 28 15.83 -2.24 5.21
N ILE A 29 14.52 -2.34 5.41
CA ILE A 29 13.84 -3.57 5.85
C ILE A 29 14.06 -4.71 4.84
N TYR A 30 13.99 -4.41 3.55
CA TYR A 30 14.07 -5.41 2.49
C TYR A 30 15.45 -5.56 1.85
N LYS A 31 16.47 -4.81 2.30
CA LYS A 31 17.84 -4.82 1.76
C LYS A 31 18.45 -6.22 1.61
N TYR A 32 18.14 -7.13 2.53
CA TYR A 32 18.69 -8.49 2.57
C TYR A 32 17.75 -9.55 2.00
N LYS A 33 16.62 -9.15 1.40
CA LYS A 33 15.69 -10.06 0.75
C LYS A 33 15.99 -10.13 -0.74
N HIS A 34 15.74 -11.28 -1.36
CA HIS A 34 15.85 -11.46 -2.81
C HIS A 34 14.64 -10.89 -3.59
N ILE A 35 13.94 -9.90 -3.02
CA ILE A 35 12.75 -9.27 -3.61
C ILE A 35 12.83 -7.76 -3.39
N SER A 36 12.25 -6.98 -4.29
CA SER A 36 12.16 -5.53 -4.11
C SER A 36 11.19 -5.17 -2.98
N ALA A 37 11.34 -3.97 -2.41
CA ALA A 37 10.40 -3.43 -1.44
C ALA A 37 8.98 -3.36 -2.02
N GLU A 38 8.83 -2.88 -3.24
CA GLU A 38 7.53 -2.79 -3.92
C GLU A 38 6.90 -4.17 -4.18
N ASP A 39 7.69 -5.19 -4.53
CA ASP A 39 7.17 -6.56 -4.69
C ASP A 39 6.73 -7.17 -3.37
N PHE A 40 7.45 -6.88 -2.27
CA PHE A 40 7.00 -7.28 -0.95
C PHE A 40 5.69 -6.60 -0.58
N ILE A 41 5.61 -5.27 -0.73
CA ILE A 41 4.41 -4.48 -0.45
C ILE A 41 3.24 -4.99 -1.30
N ARG A 42 3.46 -5.26 -2.59
CA ARG A 42 2.45 -5.84 -3.49
C ARG A 42 1.93 -7.18 -2.98
N LYS A 43 2.84 -8.08 -2.60
CA LYS A 43 2.49 -9.40 -2.07
C LYS A 43 1.68 -9.27 -0.78
N GLU A 44 2.12 -8.43 0.15
CA GLU A 44 1.46 -8.22 1.44
C GLU A 44 0.11 -7.52 1.26
N PHE A 45 0.04 -6.47 0.43
CA PHE A 45 -1.20 -5.77 0.04
C PHE A 45 -2.27 -6.78 -0.36
N LEU A 46 -1.96 -7.68 -1.31
CA LEU A 46 -2.89 -8.70 -1.82
C LEU A 46 -3.16 -9.86 -0.85
N SER A 47 -2.30 -10.09 0.15
CA SER A 47 -2.38 -11.26 1.03
C SER A 47 -3.47 -11.19 2.11
N GLU A 48 -4.16 -10.05 2.24
CA GLU A 48 -5.10 -9.76 3.33
C GLU A 48 -4.49 -9.76 4.75
N ARG A 49 -3.16 -9.84 4.85
CA ARG A 49 -2.40 -9.93 6.10
C ARG A 49 -1.26 -8.92 6.09
N GLY A 50 -0.80 -8.58 7.29
CA GLY A 50 0.35 -7.69 7.46
C GLY A 50 0.00 -6.20 7.33
N TYR A 51 0.99 -5.35 7.54
CA TYR A 51 0.80 -3.91 7.75
C TYR A 51 0.46 -3.16 6.46
N THR A 52 0.92 -3.64 5.30
CA THR A 52 0.58 -3.01 4.01
C THR A 52 -0.67 -3.59 3.35
N SER A 53 -1.43 -4.46 4.03
CA SER A 53 -2.65 -5.07 3.49
C SER A 53 -3.72 -4.04 3.10
N TYR A 54 -4.43 -4.26 1.98
CA TYR A 54 -5.56 -3.39 1.58
C TYR A 54 -6.66 -3.32 2.64
N LYS A 55 -6.81 -4.34 3.50
CA LYS A 55 -7.81 -4.34 4.58
C LYS A 55 -7.59 -3.24 5.63
N LEU A 56 -6.36 -2.75 5.74
CA LEU A 56 -5.97 -1.68 6.68
C LEU A 56 -5.94 -0.30 6.02
N HIS A 57 -6.16 -0.23 4.71
CA HIS A 57 -6.02 0.99 3.94
C HIS A 57 -7.36 1.59 3.53
N TRP A 58 -7.38 2.92 3.53
CA TRP A 58 -8.37 3.72 2.82
C TRP A 58 -7.69 4.45 1.68
N VAL A 59 -8.42 4.61 0.59
CA VAL A 59 -7.95 5.30 -0.60
C VAL A 59 -8.74 6.57 -0.84
N VAL A 60 -8.05 7.61 -1.31
CA VAL A 60 -8.68 8.80 -1.87
C VAL A 60 -8.69 8.64 -3.39
N GLU A 61 -9.89 8.61 -3.96
CA GLU A 61 -10.12 8.45 -5.39
C GLU A 61 -10.55 9.78 -6.04
N HIS A 62 -9.94 10.10 -7.17
CA HIS A 62 -10.28 11.25 -7.99
C HIS A 62 -10.22 10.87 -9.48
N LYS A 63 -11.32 11.08 -10.21
CA LYS A 63 -11.44 10.72 -11.64
C LYS A 63 -11.06 9.26 -11.93
N ASN A 64 -11.61 8.33 -11.14
CA ASN A 64 -11.36 6.88 -11.23
C ASN A 64 -9.89 6.46 -11.03
N LYS A 65 -9.11 7.29 -10.34
CA LYS A 65 -7.72 7.02 -10.00
C LYS A 65 -7.49 7.23 -8.51
N VAL A 66 -6.83 6.29 -7.85
CA VAL A 66 -6.33 6.43 -6.49
C VAL A 66 -5.16 7.41 -6.50
N ILE A 67 -5.29 8.46 -5.70
CA ILE A 67 -4.29 9.53 -5.58
C ILE A 67 -3.63 9.57 -4.19
N ALA A 68 -4.20 8.85 -3.23
CA ALA A 68 -3.61 8.67 -1.89
C ALA A 68 -4.05 7.33 -1.30
N SER A 69 -3.16 6.74 -0.51
CA SER A 69 -3.41 5.55 0.30
C SER A 69 -3.02 5.86 1.74
N CYS A 70 -3.95 5.69 2.67
CA CYS A 70 -3.74 5.97 4.08
C CYS A 70 -4.05 4.72 4.90
N LEU A 71 -3.11 4.32 5.74
CA LEU A 71 -3.34 3.31 6.75
C LEU A 71 -4.15 3.93 7.88
N LEU A 72 -5.31 3.35 8.18
CA LEU A 72 -6.18 3.79 9.27
C LEU A 72 -6.39 2.61 10.21
N TRP A 73 -5.74 2.70 11.38
CA TRP A 73 -6.01 1.80 12.49
C TRP A 73 -7.15 2.42 13.31
N LYS A 74 -8.25 1.69 13.46
CA LYS A 74 -9.30 2.05 14.43
C LYS A 74 -8.96 1.35 15.74
N GLU A 75 -8.74 2.14 16.79
CA GLU A 75 -8.70 1.69 18.18
C GLU A 75 -10.04 1.08 18.61
#